data_AF-A0A1C4ZLL6-F1
#
_entry.id   AF-A0A1C4ZLL6-F1
#
_cell.length_a   1.000
_cell.length_b   1.000
_cell.length_c   1.000
_cell.angle_alpha   90.00
_cell.angle_beta   90.00
_cell.angle_gamma   90.00
#
_symmetry.space_group_name_H-M   'P 1'
#
loop_
_entity.id
_entity.type
_entity.pdbx_description
1 polymer ?
#
loop_
_entity_poly.entity_id
_entity_poly.type
_entity_poly.pdbx_seq_one_letter_code
_entity_poly.pdbx_strand_id
1 'polypeptide(L)'
;MWSAGSWPLAQRFKELIGVTPKRLARTYRFAATVFAINPAGPIDWGDLAGDAGYFDQAHFGHEFRAFTGLTPTRYVEVRRRFLREHPGHVLDGWPLPAD
;
A
#
# COMPACT_ATOMS: atom_id res chain seq x y z
N MET A 1 33.19 20.61 -5.34
CA MET A 1 32.64 19.78 -6.44
C MET A 1 31.77 18.70 -5.81
N TRP A 2 30.45 18.93 -5.70
CA TRP A 2 29.49 17.96 -5.17
C TRP A 2 28.90 17.14 -6.32
N SER A 3 28.88 15.82 -6.18
CA SER A 3 28.52 14.87 -7.24
C SER A 3 27.06 14.99 -7.68
N ALA A 4 26.87 15.39 -8.94
CA ALA A 4 25.59 15.44 -9.66
C ALA A 4 25.11 14.04 -10.13
N GLY A 5 25.14 13.03 -9.26
CA GLY A 5 24.87 11.63 -9.63
C GLY A 5 23.40 11.18 -9.56
N SER A 6 22.58 11.80 -8.72
CA SER A 6 21.22 11.32 -8.40
C SER A 6 20.09 11.98 -9.21
N TRP A 7 20.27 13.25 -9.57
CA TRP A 7 19.31 14.01 -10.39
C TRP A 7 19.16 13.45 -11.81
N PRO A 8 20.25 13.07 -12.51
CA PRO A 8 20.15 12.46 -13.82
C PRO A 8 19.39 11.12 -13.78
N LEU A 9 19.63 10.29 -12.76
CA LEU A 9 18.99 8.98 -12.65
C LEU A 9 17.48 9.08 -12.41
N ALA A 10 17.05 9.91 -11.45
CA ALA A 10 15.63 10.07 -11.16
C ALA A 10 14.86 10.67 -12.35
N GLN A 11 15.48 11.62 -13.05
CA GLN A 11 14.92 12.25 -14.25
C GLN A 11 14.84 11.25 -15.41
N ARG A 12 15.93 10.53 -15.72
CA ARG A 12 15.94 9.49 -16.77
C ARG A 12 14.97 8.35 -16.49
N PHE A 13 14.87 7.91 -15.23
CA PHE A 13 13.88 6.92 -14.83
C PHE A 13 12.46 7.41 -15.11
N LYS A 14 12.16 8.67 -14.75
CA LYS A 14 10.85 9.26 -15.02
C LYS A 14 10.56 9.37 -16.52
N GLU A 15 11.56 9.70 -17.34
CA GLU A 15 11.43 9.74 -18.80
C GLU A 15 11.10 8.36 -19.39
N LEU A 16 11.67 7.29 -18.85
CA LEU A 16 11.45 5.92 -19.34
C LEU A 16 10.17 5.26 -18.79
N ILE A 17 9.87 5.48 -17.51
CA ILE A 17 8.82 4.76 -16.76
C ILE A 17 7.57 5.64 -16.53
N GLY A 18 7.66 6.94 -16.75
CA GLY A 18 6.56 7.90 -16.58
C GLY A 18 6.32 8.38 -15.14
N VAL A 19 6.93 7.73 -14.15
CA VAL A 19 6.87 8.10 -12.72
C VAL A 19 8.24 8.15 -12.09
N THR A 20 8.38 8.86 -10.98
CA THR A 20 9.65 8.86 -10.23
C THR A 20 9.90 7.51 -9.56
N PRO A 21 11.17 7.11 -9.33
CA PRO A 21 11.48 5.88 -8.58
C PRO A 21 10.77 5.83 -7.22
N LYS A 22 10.71 6.97 -6.52
CA LYS A 22 10.03 7.09 -5.22
C LYS A 22 8.54 6.78 -5.33
N ARG A 23 7.84 7.30 -6.34
CA ARG A 23 6.40 7.04 -6.53
C ARG A 23 6.15 5.57 -6.85
N LEU A 24 7.01 4.96 -7.65
CA LEU A 24 6.90 3.54 -7.99
C LEU A 24 7.14 2.66 -6.75
N ALA A 25 8.22 2.90 -6.00
CA ALA A 25 8.53 2.18 -4.76
C ALA A 25 7.40 2.30 -3.73
N ARG A 26 6.79 3.50 -3.62
CA ARG A 26 5.62 3.74 -2.77
C ARG A 26 4.43 2.87 -3.18
N THR A 27 4.18 2.74 -4.48
CA THR A 27 3.07 1.93 -5.01
C THR A 27 3.29 0.45 -4.77
N TYR A 28 4.50 -0.06 -5.00
CA TYR A 28 4.85 -1.46 -4.72
C TYR A 28 4.76 -1.80 -3.24
N ARG A 29 5.26 -0.91 -2.38
CA ARG A 29 5.15 -1.05 -0.93
C ARG A 29 3.70 -1.18 -0.51
N PHE A 30 2.87 -0.22 -0.93
CA PHE A 30 1.46 -0.21 -0.59
C PHE A 30 0.74 -1.48 -1.10
N ALA A 31 0.98 -1.88 -2.35
CA ALA A 31 0.42 -3.12 -2.89
C ALA A 31 0.80 -4.34 -2.03
N ALA A 32 2.10 -4.50 -1.71
CA ALA A 32 2.57 -5.58 -0.86
C ALA A 32 1.87 -5.58 0.52
N THR A 33 1.68 -4.40 1.12
CA THR A 33 0.95 -4.27 2.39
C THR A 33 -0.48 -4.76 2.27
N VAL A 34 -1.22 -4.37 1.23
CA VAL A 34 -2.63 -4.79 1.12
C VAL A 34 -2.76 -6.28 0.80
N PHE A 35 -1.84 -6.86 0.04
CA PHE A 35 -1.79 -8.31 -0.19
C PHE A 35 -1.46 -9.12 1.07
N ALA A 36 -0.68 -8.56 2.00
CA ALA A 36 -0.36 -9.23 3.26
C ALA A 36 -1.54 -9.23 4.26
N ILE A 37 -2.58 -8.41 4.04
CA ILE A 37 -3.74 -8.36 4.93
C ILE A 37 -4.60 -9.61 4.74
N ASN A 38 -4.65 -10.44 5.79
CA ASN A 38 -5.65 -11.49 5.93
C ASN A 38 -6.89 -10.96 6.69
N PRO A 39 -8.04 -10.77 6.03
CA PRO A 39 -9.23 -10.21 6.67
C PRO A 39 -9.93 -11.22 7.60
N ALA A 40 -9.61 -12.51 7.52
CA ALA A 40 -10.22 -13.55 8.34
C ALA A 40 -9.63 -13.64 9.76
N GLY A 41 -8.47 -13.02 10.02
CA GLY A 41 -7.76 -13.08 11.30
C GLY A 41 -7.62 -11.73 12.00
N PRO A 42 -7.08 -11.73 13.24
CA PRO A 42 -6.55 -10.53 13.87
C PRO A 42 -5.39 -9.95 13.04
N ILE A 43 -5.21 -8.64 13.09
CA ILE A 43 -4.18 -7.93 12.33
C ILE A 43 -3.37 -7.10 13.32
N ASP A 44 -2.06 -7.33 13.37
CA ASP A 44 -1.12 -6.44 14.04
C ASP A 44 -0.66 -5.36 13.05
N TRP A 45 -1.11 -4.12 13.28
CA TRP A 45 -0.77 -2.99 12.41
C TRP A 45 0.67 -2.52 12.60
N GLY A 46 1.29 -2.76 13.76
CA GLY A 46 2.68 -2.43 14.02
C GLY A 46 3.61 -3.31 13.20
N ASP A 47 3.41 -4.62 13.31
CA ASP A 47 4.20 -5.60 12.56
C ASP A 47 3.99 -5.45 11.06
N LEU A 48 2.74 -5.32 10.60
CA LEU A 48 2.43 -5.11 9.18
C LEU A 48 3.10 -3.84 8.63
N ALA A 49 3.12 -2.75 9.41
CA ALA A 49 3.78 -1.52 9.02
C ALA A 49 5.31 -1.69 8.97
N GLY A 50 5.89 -2.36 9.97
CA GLY A 50 7.32 -2.65 10.04
C GLY A 50 7.80 -3.52 8.88
N ASP A 51 7.11 -4.63 8.62
CA ASP A 51 7.43 -5.58 7.55
C ASP A 51 7.31 -4.96 6.16
N ALA A 52 6.36 -4.03 5.98
CA ALA A 52 6.24 -3.25 4.75
C ALA A 52 7.23 -2.08 4.66
N GLY A 53 8.08 -1.86 5.67
CA GLY A 53 9.12 -0.83 5.66
C GLY A 53 8.61 0.58 5.93
N TYR A 54 7.46 0.73 6.56
CA TYR A 54 7.01 2.01 7.10
C TYR A 54 7.81 2.37 8.35
N PHE A 55 8.13 3.65 8.47
CA PHE A 55 8.87 4.18 9.61
C PHE A 55 8.11 4.03 10.93
N ASP A 56 6.79 4.30 10.92
CA ASP A 56 5.91 4.18 12.07
C ASP A 56 4.44 3.99 11.63
N GLN A 57 3.56 3.78 12.60
CA GLN A 57 2.13 3.61 12.35
C GLN A 57 1.45 4.87 11.80
N ALA A 58 1.96 6.07 12.11
CA ALA A 58 1.38 7.31 11.61
C ALA A 58 1.65 7.45 10.09
N HIS A 59 2.89 7.22 9.67
CA HIS A 59 3.29 7.16 8.26
C HIS A 59 2.49 6.10 7.51
N PHE A 60 2.37 4.89 8.06
CA PHE A 60 1.52 3.84 7.50
C PHE A 60 0.07 4.30 7.32
N GLY A 61 -0.55 4.82 8.37
CA GLY A 61 -1.95 5.27 8.32
C GLY A 61 -2.18 6.43 7.35
N HIS A 62 -1.21 7.35 7.20
CA HIS A 62 -1.29 8.45 6.23
C HIS A 62 -1.16 7.94 4.80
N GLU A 63 -0.25 7.00 4.56
CA GLU A 63 -0.10 6.39 3.24
C GLU A 63 -1.34 5.58 2.86
N PHE A 64 -1.88 4.77 3.78
CA PHE A 64 -3.07 3.97 3.55
C PHE A 64 -4.25 4.86 3.12
N ARG A 65 -4.53 5.92 3.87
CA ARG A 65 -5.57 6.90 3.52
C ARG A 65 -5.31 7.56 2.18
N ALA A 66 -4.06 7.85 1.84
CA ALA A 66 -3.72 8.49 0.57
C ALA A 66 -3.95 7.56 -0.64
N PHE A 67 -3.90 6.23 -0.47
CA PHE A 67 -4.15 5.26 -1.53
C PHE A 67 -5.59 4.76 -1.57
N THR A 68 -6.28 4.69 -0.43
CA THR A 68 -7.61 4.05 -0.33
C THR A 68 -8.73 4.97 0.15
N GLY A 69 -8.43 6.21 0.54
CA GLY A 69 -9.39 7.10 1.21
C GLY A 69 -9.78 6.66 2.64
N LEU A 70 -9.31 5.50 3.11
CA LEU A 70 -9.75 4.86 4.35
C LEU A 70 -8.58 4.67 5.33
N THR A 71 -8.90 4.60 6.62
CA THR A 71 -7.94 4.07 7.60
C THR A 71 -7.74 2.56 7.36
N PRO A 72 -6.60 1.98 7.77
CA PRO A 72 -6.36 0.54 7.64
C PRO A 72 -7.47 -0.31 8.29
N THR A 73 -7.90 0.08 9.49
CA THR A 73 -9.02 -0.56 10.21
C THR A 73 -10.32 -0.48 9.44
N ARG A 74 -10.68 0.70 8.91
CA ARG A 74 -11.93 0.88 8.16
C ARG A 74 -11.92 0.11 6.86
N TYR A 75 -10.79 0.06 6.17
CA TYR A 75 -10.61 -0.76 4.97
C TYR A 75 -10.90 -2.24 5.24
N VAL A 76 -10.37 -2.79 6.33
CA VAL A 76 -10.62 -4.19 6.72
C VAL A 76 -12.08 -4.44 7.08
N GLU A 77 -12.75 -3.50 7.75
CA GLU A 77 -14.18 -3.61 8.03
C GLU A 77 -15.00 -3.72 6.73
N VAL A 78 -14.73 -2.85 5.76
CA VAL A 78 -15.37 -2.89 4.43
C VAL A 78 -15.08 -4.21 3.74
N ARG A 79 -13.82 -4.66 3.74
CA ARG A 79 -13.43 -5.93 3.12
C ARG A 79 -14.09 -7.13 3.77
N ARG A 80 -14.13 -7.20 5.11
CA ARG A 80 -14.84 -8.25 5.83
C ARG A 80 -16.34 -8.24 5.55
N ARG A 81 -16.95 -7.07 5.44
CA ARG A 81 -18.37 -6.95 5.10
C ARG A 81 -18.64 -7.48 3.70
N PHE A 82 -17.87 -7.05 2.71
CA PHE A 82 -17.97 -7.50 1.32
C PHE A 82 -17.86 -9.03 1.22
N LEU A 83 -16.85 -9.64 1.86
CA LEU A 83 -16.66 -11.10 1.83
C LEU A 83 -17.82 -11.88 2.46
N ARG A 84 -18.48 -11.31 3.49
CA ARG A 84 -19.69 -11.92 4.08
C ARG A 84 -20.91 -11.80 3.15
N GLU A 85 -21.03 -10.69 2.43
CA GLU A 85 -22.13 -10.43 1.50
C GLU A 85 -21.95 -11.20 0.17
N HIS A 86 -20.71 -11.55 -0.19
CA HIS A 86 -20.34 -12.22 -1.44
C HIS A 86 -19.42 -13.42 -1.21
N PRO A 87 -19.90 -14.53 -0.63
CA PRO A 87 -19.08 -15.71 -0.40
C PRO A 87 -18.61 -16.34 -1.73
N GLY A 88 -17.32 -16.67 -1.85
CA GLY A 88 -16.76 -17.31 -3.04
C GLY A 88 -16.54 -16.34 -4.21
N HIS A 89 -16.45 -15.04 -3.94
CA HIS A 89 -16.20 -14.04 -4.97
C HIS A 89 -14.77 -14.19 -5.50
N VAL A 90 -14.55 -13.93 -6.81
CA VAL A 90 -13.21 -14.04 -7.42
C VAL A 90 -12.16 -13.13 -6.76
N LEU A 91 -12.61 -12.10 -6.03
CA LEU A 91 -11.75 -11.17 -5.29
C LEU A 91 -11.50 -11.58 -3.84
N ASP A 92 -11.86 -12.79 -3.41
CA ASP A 92 -11.63 -13.25 -2.04
C ASP A 92 -10.14 -13.13 -1.63
N GLY A 93 -9.24 -13.38 -2.59
CA GLY A 93 -7.79 -13.20 -2.42
C GLY A 93 -7.23 -11.82 -2.84
N TRP A 94 -8.06 -10.92 -3.37
CA TRP A 94 -7.61 -9.65 -3.93
C TRP A 94 -7.97 -8.46 -3.01
N PRO A 95 -7.11 -7.43 -2.95
CA PRO A 95 -7.48 -6.15 -2.37
C PRO A 95 -8.76 -5.59 -2.98
N LEU A 96 -9.73 -5.17 -2.15
CA LEU A 96 -10.82 -4.37 -2.69
C LEU A 96 -10.28 -3.00 -3.13
N PRO A 97 -10.66 -2.50 -4.32
CA PRO A 97 -10.52 -1.09 -4.62
C PRO A 97 -11.33 -0.33 -3.58
N ALA A 98 -10.71 0.68 -2.97
CA ALA A 98 -11.44 1.63 -2.15
C ALA A 98 -11.57 2.91 -2.97
N ASP A 99 -12.80 3.36 -3.12
CA ASP A 99 -13.20 4.55 -3.88
C ASP A 99 -12.80 5.84 -3.16
#